data_AF-A0A6C1PIL5-F1
#
_entry.id   AF-A0A6C1PIL5-F1
#
_cell.length_a   1.000
_cell.length_b   1.000
_cell.length_c   1.000
_cell.angle_alpha   90.00
_cell.angle_beta   90.00
_cell.angle_gamma   90.00
#
_symmetry.space_group_name_H-M   'P 1'
#
loop_
_entity.id
_entity.type
_entity.pdbx_description
1 polymer ?
#
loop_
_entity_poly.entity_id
_entity_poly.type
_entity_poly.pdbx_seq_one_letter_code
_entity_poly.pdbx_strand_id
1 'polypeptide(L)'
;MNARLPLMLLLAVVILAACRTVPTDIPEELTLGELIQLAQESVDAENPNAALAYYQAILDRFPDDRAAVATARYEIGFIHFRRNDFEQARIEFGTLLAMYDTEAGSIPEWPRVLANTLLAEISDSGR
;
A
#
# COMPACT_ATOMS: atom_id res chain seq x y z
N MET A 1 23.76 -23.29 -51.47
CA MET A 1 22.56 -22.45 -51.22
C MET A 1 22.63 -21.96 -49.79
N ASN A 2 23.12 -20.74 -49.61
CA ASN A 2 23.37 -20.15 -48.31
C ASN A 2 22.07 -19.55 -47.79
N ALA A 3 21.41 -20.26 -46.88
CA ALA A 3 20.32 -19.67 -46.09
C ALA A 3 20.95 -18.67 -45.12
N ARG A 4 20.88 -17.38 -45.46
CA ARG A 4 21.11 -16.27 -44.53
C ARG A 4 19.98 -16.32 -43.52
N LEU A 5 20.15 -17.12 -42.48
CA LEU A 5 19.30 -17.13 -41.30
C LEU A 5 19.33 -15.72 -40.73
N PRO A 6 18.19 -15.01 -40.59
CA PRO A 6 18.21 -13.61 -40.22
C PRO A 6 18.66 -13.53 -38.75
N LEU A 7 19.85 -12.97 -38.54
CA LEU A 7 20.38 -12.56 -37.23
C LEU A 7 19.46 -11.54 -36.51
N MET A 8 18.35 -11.12 -37.15
CA MET A 8 17.35 -10.20 -36.62
C MET A 8 16.25 -10.85 -35.75
N LEU A 9 16.28 -12.16 -35.49
CA LEU A 9 15.34 -12.80 -34.57
C LEU A 9 15.99 -13.21 -33.23
N LEU A 10 16.90 -12.38 -32.71
CA LEU A 10 17.48 -12.52 -31.37
C LEU A 10 17.04 -11.40 -30.41
N LEU A 11 16.09 -10.55 -30.82
CA LEU A 11 15.59 -9.41 -30.04
C LEU A 11 14.11 -9.59 -29.62
N ALA A 12 13.68 -10.82 -29.39
CA ALA A 12 12.36 -11.08 -28.85
C ALA A 12 12.50 -11.94 -27.60
N VAL A 13 11.85 -11.50 -26.53
CA VAL A 13 11.65 -12.23 -25.26
C VAL A 13 12.80 -12.07 -24.24
N VAL A 14 13.07 -10.83 -23.84
CA VAL A 14 13.32 -10.55 -22.40
C VAL A 14 12.18 -9.66 -21.94
N ILE A 15 10.98 -10.25 -21.83
CA ILE A 15 9.88 -9.61 -21.12
C ILE A 15 10.25 -9.78 -19.64
N LEU A 16 10.70 -8.68 -19.05
CA LEU A 16 11.09 -8.56 -17.65
C LEU A 16 9.96 -9.13 -16.78
N ALA A 17 10.21 -10.30 -16.19
CA ALA A 17 9.38 -10.85 -15.14
C ALA A 17 9.49 -9.93 -13.91
N ALA A 18 8.60 -8.94 -13.82
CA ALA A 18 8.37 -8.19 -12.59
C ALA A 18 7.60 -9.08 -11.60
N CYS A 19 8.21 -10.19 -11.19
CA CYS A 19 7.69 -11.01 -10.10
C CYS A 19 7.92 -10.25 -8.80
N ARG A 20 6.99 -9.35 -8.47
CA ARG A 20 6.93 -8.72 -7.14
C ARG A 20 6.41 -9.78 -6.16
N THR A 21 7.29 -10.30 -5.31
CA THR A 21 6.95 -11.33 -4.33
C THR A 21 6.23 -10.70 -3.13
N VAL A 22 5.21 -11.38 -2.63
CA VAL A 22 4.54 -11.01 -1.37
C VAL A 22 5.23 -11.79 -0.26
N PRO A 23 5.59 -11.17 0.88
CA PRO A 23 6.09 -11.91 2.04
C PRO A 23 5.02 -12.90 2.48
N THR A 24 5.36 -14.18 2.51
CA THR A 24 4.46 -15.27 2.94
C THR A 24 4.62 -15.62 4.41
N ASP A 25 5.72 -15.17 5.02
CA ASP A 25 6.01 -15.32 6.43
C ASP A 25 6.63 -14.01 6.92
N ILE A 26 5.92 -13.31 7.82
CA ILE A 26 6.38 -12.07 8.44
C ILE A 26 6.75 -12.44 9.87
N PRO A 27 8.05 -12.44 10.25
CA PRO A 27 8.49 -12.87 11.57
C PRO A 27 7.72 -12.13 12.68
N GLU A 28 7.27 -12.86 13.70
CA GLU A 28 6.41 -12.33 14.78
C GLU A 28 7.16 -11.35 15.69
N GLU A 29 8.48 -11.50 15.78
CA GLU A 29 9.39 -10.69 16.59
C GLU A 29 9.69 -9.31 16.00
N LEU A 30 9.28 -9.04 14.76
CA LEU A 30 9.48 -7.74 14.15
C LEU A 30 8.78 -6.65 14.96
N THR A 31 9.56 -5.63 15.31
CA THR A 31 9.07 -4.44 15.99
C THR A 31 8.20 -3.61 15.06
N LEU A 32 7.39 -2.72 15.65
CA LEU A 32 6.61 -1.75 14.91
C LEU A 32 7.47 -0.93 13.92
N GLY A 33 8.64 -0.48 14.36
CA GLY A 33 9.56 0.30 13.52
C GLY A 33 10.07 -0.50 12.31
N GLU A 34 10.40 -1.78 12.50
CA GLU A 34 10.84 -2.66 11.41
C GLU A 34 9.71 -2.94 10.41
N LEU A 35 8.48 -3.15 10.88
CA LEU A 35 7.33 -3.29 9.99
C LEU A 35 7.06 -2.03 9.17
N ILE A 36 7.17 -0.85 9.79
CA ILE A 36 7.03 0.43 9.07
C ILE A 36 8.12 0.56 8.00
N GLN A 37 9.37 0.27 8.36
CA GLN A 37 10.49 0.33 7.43
C GLN A 37 10.26 -0.60 6.23
N LEU A 38 9.89 -1.86 6.47
CA LEU A 38 9.63 -2.85 5.42
C LEU A 38 8.43 -2.47 4.54
N ALA A 39 7.38 -1.88 5.12
CA ALA A 39 6.23 -1.40 4.38
C ALA A 39 6.63 -0.26 3.41
N GLN A 40 7.40 0.72 3.90
CA GLN A 40 7.88 1.85 3.10
C GLN A 40 8.84 1.41 1.99
N GLU A 41 9.82 0.57 2.32
CA GLU A 41 10.72 -0.03 1.33
C GLU A 41 9.94 -0.81 0.25
N SER A 42 8.86 -1.48 0.65
CA SER A 42 7.98 -2.16 -0.30
C SER A 42 7.22 -1.19 -1.19
N VAL A 43 6.80 -0.02 -0.69
CA VAL A 43 6.21 1.04 -1.53
C VAL A 43 7.25 1.59 -2.52
N ASP A 44 8.46 1.87 -2.06
CA ASP A 44 9.57 2.40 -2.86
C ASP A 44 10.04 1.41 -3.94
N ALA A 45 10.03 0.12 -3.63
CA ALA A 45 10.27 -0.96 -4.59
C ALA A 45 9.08 -1.19 -5.55
N GLU A 46 8.08 -0.32 -5.51
CA GLU A 46 6.80 -0.45 -6.19
C GLU A 46 6.12 -1.81 -5.94
N ASN A 47 6.28 -2.42 -4.78
CA ASN A 47 5.64 -3.67 -4.38
C ASN A 47 4.44 -3.44 -3.42
N PRO A 48 3.31 -2.92 -3.93
CA PRO A 48 2.15 -2.61 -3.09
C PRO A 48 1.55 -3.84 -2.41
N ASN A 49 1.71 -5.05 -2.95
CA ASN A 49 1.20 -6.24 -2.25
C ASN A 49 2.02 -6.56 -0.99
N ALA A 50 3.34 -6.41 -1.05
CA ALA A 50 4.18 -6.55 0.15
C ALA A 50 3.93 -5.41 1.15
N ALA A 51 3.79 -4.18 0.67
CA ALA A 51 3.45 -3.04 1.52
C ALA A 51 2.12 -3.27 2.27
N LEU A 52 1.08 -3.72 1.56
CA LEU A 52 -0.21 -4.07 2.16
C LEU A 52 -0.05 -5.15 3.25
N ALA A 53 0.76 -6.18 3.01
CA ALA A 53 0.99 -7.24 4.00
C ALA A 53 1.65 -6.70 5.28
N TYR A 54 2.65 -5.82 5.16
CA TYR A 54 3.31 -5.22 6.32
C TYR A 54 2.41 -4.22 7.06
N TYR A 55 1.65 -3.38 6.34
CA TYR A 55 0.68 -2.50 6.99
C TYR A 55 -0.44 -3.27 7.68
N GLN A 56 -0.90 -4.39 7.11
CA GLN A 56 -1.85 -5.27 7.79
C GLN A 56 -1.25 -5.87 9.06
N ALA A 57 0.01 -6.31 9.02
CA ALA A 57 0.70 -6.79 10.23
C ALA A 57 0.78 -5.72 11.32
N ILE A 58 0.92 -4.43 10.97
CA ILE A 58 0.86 -3.33 11.93
C ILE A 58 -0.53 -3.24 12.58
N LEU A 59 -1.60 -3.29 11.78
CA LEU A 59 -2.99 -3.27 12.30
C LEU A 59 -3.27 -4.43 13.24
N ASP A 60 -2.77 -5.62 12.92
CA ASP A 60 -3.06 -6.84 13.67
C ASP A 60 -2.25 -6.92 14.97
N ARG A 61 -0.99 -6.48 14.96
CA ARG A 61 -0.04 -6.71 16.06
C ARG A 61 0.14 -5.51 16.99
N PHE A 62 -0.16 -4.29 16.51
CA PHE A 62 -0.01 -3.06 17.28
C PHE A 62 -1.33 -2.25 17.34
N PRO A 63 -2.47 -2.87 17.69
CA PRO A 63 -3.78 -2.19 17.67
C PRO A 63 -3.89 -1.03 18.67
N ASP A 64 -3.08 -1.05 19.73
CA ASP A 64 -3.07 -0.01 20.77
C ASP A 64 -2.24 1.21 20.37
N ASP A 65 -1.37 1.11 19.36
CA ASP A 65 -0.63 2.26 18.82
C ASP A 65 -1.50 3.00 17.82
N ARG A 66 -2.30 3.93 18.33
CA ARG A 66 -3.32 4.64 17.53
C ARG A 66 -2.73 5.48 16.40
N ALA A 67 -1.51 5.99 16.56
CA ALA A 67 -0.81 6.73 15.51
C ALA A 67 -0.35 5.79 14.39
N ALA A 68 0.18 4.61 14.73
CA ALA A 68 0.56 3.60 13.76
C ALA A 68 -0.65 3.01 13.04
N VAL A 69 -1.73 2.71 13.75
CA VAL A 69 -3.00 2.24 13.15
C VAL A 69 -3.54 3.26 12.15
N ALA A 70 -3.57 4.53 12.52
CA ALA A 70 -4.03 5.59 11.64
C ALA A 70 -3.17 5.73 10.37
N THR A 71 -1.84 5.65 10.55
CA THR A 71 -0.88 5.66 9.44
C THR A 71 -1.09 4.47 8.51
N ALA A 72 -1.16 3.26 9.07
CA ALA A 72 -1.35 2.04 8.28
C ALA A 72 -2.67 2.06 7.49
N ARG A 73 -3.79 2.50 8.10
CA ARG A 73 -5.07 2.62 7.38
C ARG A 73 -5.01 3.62 6.25
N TYR A 74 -4.38 4.78 6.47
CA TYR A 74 -4.17 5.74 5.39
C TYR A 74 -3.36 5.12 4.24
N GLU A 75 -2.24 4.47 4.54
CA GLU A 75 -1.35 3.92 3.53
C GLU A 75 -2.00 2.78 2.74
N ILE A 76 -2.73 1.89 3.42
CA ILE A 76 -3.54 0.85 2.76
C ILE A 76 -4.57 1.50 1.83
N GLY A 77 -5.35 2.47 2.34
CA GLY A 77 -6.33 3.19 1.55
C GLY A 77 -5.71 3.89 0.34
N PHE A 78 -4.53 4.50 0.49
CA PHE A 78 -3.80 5.17 -0.58
C PHE A 78 -3.28 4.19 -1.64
N ILE A 79 -2.80 3.02 -1.22
CA ILE A 79 -2.41 1.94 -2.16
C ILE A 79 -3.61 1.49 -2.99
N HIS A 80 -4.78 1.27 -2.37
CA HIS A 80 -6.00 0.90 -3.09
C HIS A 80 -6.49 2.02 -4.01
N PHE A 81 -6.46 3.27 -3.56
CA PHE A 81 -6.76 4.44 -4.38
C PHE A 81 -5.90 4.50 -5.64
N ARG A 82 -4.58 4.33 -5.50
CA ARG A 82 -3.64 4.30 -6.65
C ARG A 82 -3.90 3.15 -7.61
N ARG A 83 -4.54 2.07 -7.15
CA ARG A 83 -4.94 0.91 -7.96
C ARG A 83 -6.32 1.08 -8.58
N ASN A 84 -6.98 2.22 -8.39
CA ASN A 84 -8.38 2.47 -8.73
C ASN A 84 -9.38 1.56 -8.01
N ASP A 85 -8.96 0.92 -6.92
CA ASP A 85 -9.85 0.16 -6.04
C ASP A 85 -10.47 1.13 -5.02
N PHE A 86 -11.37 1.97 -5.52
CA PHE A 86 -11.98 3.03 -4.72
C PHE A 86 -12.87 2.52 -3.61
N GLU A 87 -13.37 1.28 -3.74
CA GLU A 87 -14.20 0.68 -2.71
C GLU A 87 -13.38 0.38 -1.46
N GLN A 88 -12.24 -0.31 -1.61
CA GLN A 88 -11.34 -0.54 -0.47
C GLN A 88 -10.73 0.76 0.05
N ALA A 89 -10.40 1.70 -0.84
CA ALA A 89 -9.91 3.01 -0.40
C ALA A 89 -10.93 3.74 0.49
N ARG A 90 -12.21 3.73 0.11
CA ARG A 90 -13.30 4.32 0.91
C ARG A 90 -13.44 3.65 2.28
N ILE A 91 -13.36 2.33 2.33
CA ILE A 91 -13.45 1.58 3.59
C ILE A 91 -12.33 2.00 4.54
N GLU A 92 -11.09 2.01 4.07
CA GLU A 92 -9.94 2.33 4.92
C GLU A 92 -9.91 3.79 5.35
N PHE A 93 -10.16 4.72 4.42
CA PHE A 93 -10.25 6.14 4.75
C PHE A 93 -11.43 6.42 5.69
N GLY A 94 -12.59 5.82 5.48
CA GLY A 94 -13.73 5.97 6.37
C GLY A 94 -13.44 5.45 7.79
N THR A 95 -12.78 4.29 7.88
CA THR A 95 -12.39 3.71 9.17
C THR A 95 -11.37 4.59 9.88
N LEU A 96 -10.38 5.11 9.16
CA LEU A 96 -9.42 6.08 9.67
C LEU A 96 -10.11 7.35 10.22
N LEU A 97 -11.04 7.93 9.46
CA LEU A 97 -11.74 9.15 9.86
C LEU A 97 -12.58 8.93 11.13
N ALA A 98 -13.24 7.78 11.26
CA ALA A 98 -13.98 7.43 12.46
C ALA A 98 -13.11 7.37 13.73
N MET A 99 -11.81 7.08 13.62
CA MET A 99 -10.88 7.10 14.77
C MET A 99 -10.69 8.51 15.33
N TYR A 100 -10.75 9.56 14.49
CA TYR A 100 -10.59 10.94 14.95
C TYR A 100 -11.79 11.44 15.77
N ASP A 101 -12.97 10.85 15.57
CA ASP A 101 -14.17 11.19 16.33
C ASP A 101 -14.09 10.68 17.78
N THR A 102 -13.37 9.58 18.02
CA THR A 102 -13.25 8.96 19.35
C THR A 102 -11.98 9.38 20.09
N GLU A 103 -10.92 9.76 19.39
CA GLU A 103 -9.58 9.97 19.96
C GLU A 103 -8.92 11.27 19.49
N ALA A 104 -9.73 12.32 19.40
CA ALA A 104 -9.26 13.65 19.03
C ALA A 104 -8.03 14.07 19.86
N GLY A 105 -6.93 14.39 19.16
CA GLY A 105 -5.68 14.89 19.75
C GLY A 105 -4.58 13.85 20.01
N SER A 106 -4.86 12.54 19.88
CA SER A 106 -3.85 11.47 20.05
C SER A 106 -3.25 10.95 18.74
N ILE A 107 -3.86 11.31 17.60
CA ILE A 107 -3.45 10.87 16.27
C ILE A 107 -2.89 12.09 15.52
N PRO A 108 -1.75 11.95 14.78
CA PRO A 108 -1.27 12.99 13.89
C PRO A 108 -2.36 13.45 12.92
N GLU A 109 -2.36 14.73 12.54
CA GLU A 109 -3.45 15.30 11.75
C GLU A 109 -3.35 14.99 10.25
N TRP A 110 -2.13 14.73 9.75
CA TRP A 110 -1.87 14.56 8.32
C TRP A 110 -2.68 13.44 7.63
N PRO A 111 -2.93 12.25 8.23
CA PRO A 111 -3.73 11.21 7.60
C PRO A 111 -5.18 11.65 7.37
N ARG A 112 -5.76 12.40 8.32
CA ARG A 112 -7.12 12.95 8.21
C ARG A 112 -7.27 13.87 7.01
N VAL A 113 -6.33 14.81 6.85
CA VAL A 113 -6.36 15.80 5.76
C VAL A 113 -6.24 15.10 4.40
N LEU A 114 -5.30 14.18 4.26
CA LEU A 114 -5.08 13.47 3.00
C LEU A 114 -6.24 12.52 2.67
N ALA A 115 -6.75 11.76 3.64
CA ALA A 115 -7.91 10.88 3.45
C ALA A 115 -9.15 11.66 2.98
N ASN A 116 -9.46 12.80 3.60
CA ASN A 116 -10.58 13.65 3.15
C ASN A 116 -10.38 14.17 1.73
N THR A 117 -9.15 14.55 1.38
CA THR A 117 -8.80 15.01 0.02
C THR A 117 -9.09 13.92 -1.01
N LEU A 118 -8.62 12.70 -0.76
CA LEU A 118 -8.79 11.59 -1.69
C LEU A 118 -10.24 11.11 -1.77
N LEU A 119 -10.99 11.14 -0.67
CA LEU A 119 -12.43 10.83 -0.68
C LEU A 119 -13.23 11.84 -1.52
N ALA A 120 -12.88 13.13 -1.44
CA ALA A 120 -13.48 14.16 -2.29
C ALA A 120 -13.16 13.88 -3.76
N GLU A 121 -11.91 13.55 -4.09
CA GLU A 121 -11.51 13.20 -5.47
C GLU A 121 -12.26 11.99 -6.03
N ILE A 122 -12.41 10.94 -5.22
CA ILE A 122 -13.21 9.75 -5.57
C ILE A 122 -14.65 10.16 -5.91
N SER A 123 -15.26 10.97 -5.04
CA SER A 123 -16.66 11.42 -5.17
C SER A 123 -16.86 12.30 -6.41
N ASP A 124 -15.99 13.28 -6.62
CA ASP A 124 -16.05 14.22 -7.74
C ASP A 124 -15.84 13.52 -9.09
N SER A 125 -15.09 12.41 -9.09
CA SER A 125 -14.90 11.59 -10.29
C SER A 125 -16.11 10.73 -10.65
N GLY A 126 -17.17 10.71 -9.82
CA GLY A 126 -18.35 9.87 -10.02
C GLY A 126 -18.09 8.37 -9.89
N ARG A 127 -17.10 7.96 -9.08
CA ARG A 127 -16.67 6.57 -8.89
C ARG A 127 -16.98 6.05 -7.48
#